data_AF-A0A7W1Z2G7-F1
#
_entry.id   AF-A0A7W1Z2G7-F1
#
_cell.length_a   1.000
_cell.length_b   1.000
_cell.length_c   1.000
_cell.angle_alpha   90.00
_cell.angle_beta   90.00
_cell.angle_gamma   90.00
#
_symmetry.space_group_name_H-M   'P 1'
#
loop_
_entity.id
_entity.type
_entity.pdbx_description
1 polymer ?
#
loop_
_entity_poly.entity_id
_entity_poly.type
_entity_poly.pdbx_seq_one_letter_code
_entity_poly.pdbx_strand_id
1 'polypeptide(L)'
;MMDVKMRKRMLAGFIAGCLLWAPAVCFGGSEPIQDFRLWTPVYVNFPISGPVKGYLEANPRFSDDASQIDQLLLRPAIGYQLTPTISLWQGYAWVANYQPNYTQEHRIFQQLIYNNKFSTFTLFSRSRLEERWIQ
;
A
#
# COMPACT_ATOMS: atom_id res chain seq x y z
N MET A 1 -6.20 6.02 -36.92
CA MET A 1 -7.42 6.29 -36.13
C MET A 1 -8.10 4.94 -35.91
N MET A 2 -7.86 4.29 -34.76
CA MET A 2 -8.31 2.91 -34.51
C MET A 2 -9.74 2.92 -33.94
N ASP A 3 -10.60 2.07 -34.53
CA ASP A 3 -12.04 1.98 -34.29
C ASP A 3 -12.38 1.58 -32.84
N VAL A 4 -13.33 2.30 -32.22
CA VAL A 4 -13.86 2.09 -30.86
C VAL A 4 -14.35 0.66 -30.64
N LYS A 5 -14.78 -0.03 -31.71
CA LYS A 5 -15.22 -1.42 -31.67
C LYS A 5 -14.07 -2.42 -31.39
N MET A 6 -12.84 -2.08 -31.79
CA MET A 6 -11.66 -2.92 -31.62
C MET A 6 -11.12 -2.88 -30.17
N ARG A 7 -11.23 -1.72 -29.50
CA ARG A 7 -10.90 -1.56 -28.06
C ARG A 7 -11.75 -2.45 -27.15
N LYS A 8 -13.05 -2.60 -27.44
CA LYS A 8 -13.95 -3.45 -26.65
C LYS A 8 -13.66 -4.95 -26.83
N ARG A 9 -13.21 -5.37 -28.02
CA ARG A 9 -12.86 -6.77 -28.31
C ARG A 9 -11.55 -7.20 -27.66
N MET A 10 -10.55 -6.31 -27.58
CA MET A 10 -9.29 -6.62 -26.89
C MET A 10 -9.44 -6.64 -25.36
N LEU A 11 -10.34 -5.83 -24.79
CA LEU A 11 -10.65 -5.85 -23.35
C LEU A 11 -11.39 -7.14 -22.94
N ALA A 12 -12.24 -7.69 -23.81
CA ALA A 12 -12.95 -8.94 -23.57
C ALA A 12 -12.03 -10.18 -23.62
N GLY A 13 -10.97 -10.14 -24.44
CA GLY A 13 -10.02 -11.25 -24.58
C GLY A 13 -9.10 -11.45 -23.37
N PHE A 14 -8.79 -10.39 -22.62
CA PHE A 14 -7.87 -10.47 -21.47
C PHE A 14 -8.55 -10.97 -20.19
N ILE A 15 -9.87 -10.79 -20.07
CA ILE A 15 -10.66 -11.24 -18.89
C ILE A 15 -10.98 -12.75 -18.97
N ALA A 16 -11.07 -13.32 -20.17
CA ALA A 16 -11.44 -14.73 -20.37
C ALA A 16 -10.31 -15.75 -20.10
N GLY A 17 -9.05 -15.30 -19.99
CA GLY A 17 -7.89 -16.21 -19.85
C GLY A 17 -7.54 -16.65 -18.42
N CYS A 18 -8.12 -16.04 -17.39
CA CYS A 18 -7.72 -16.31 -15.98
C CYS A 18 -8.60 -17.33 -15.24
N LEU A 19 -9.59 -17.93 -15.91
CA LEU A 19 -10.64 -18.74 -15.24
C LEU A 19 -10.39 -20.26 -15.25
N LEU A 20 -9.21 -20.75 -15.68
CA LEU A 20 -8.95 -22.19 -15.82
C LEU A 20 -7.96 -22.80 -14.80
N TRP A 21 -7.72 -22.13 -13.67
CA TRP A 21 -7.03 -22.74 -12.52
C TRP A 21 -7.92 -22.61 -11.28
N ALA A 22 -8.89 -23.51 -11.16
CA ALA A 22 -9.59 -23.74 -9.90
C ALA A 22 -8.80 -24.81 -9.10
N PRO A 23 -8.06 -24.45 -8.04
CA PRO A 23 -7.62 -25.46 -7.09
C PRO A 23 -8.87 -26.05 -6.42
N ALA A 24 -8.90 -27.38 -6.26
CA ALA A 24 -9.92 -28.07 -5.50
C ALA A 24 -10.06 -27.42 -4.12
N VAL A 25 -11.23 -26.83 -3.85
CA VAL A 25 -11.53 -26.27 -2.54
C VAL A 25 -11.90 -27.42 -1.62
N CYS A 26 -10.96 -27.86 -0.79
CA CYS A 26 -11.29 -28.69 0.36
C CYS A 26 -12.03 -27.83 1.38
N PHE A 27 -13.33 -28.07 1.56
CA PHE A 27 -14.08 -27.50 2.66
C PHE A 27 -13.74 -28.27 3.95
N GLY A 28 -12.76 -27.78 4.70
CA GLY A 28 -12.53 -28.20 6.09
C GLY A 28 -13.59 -27.56 6.99
N GLY A 29 -14.31 -28.38 7.78
CA GLY A 29 -15.38 -27.95 8.69
C GLY A 29 -14.87 -27.27 9.97
N SER A 30 -14.16 -26.15 9.84
CA SER A 30 -13.95 -25.23 10.97
C SER A 30 -15.04 -24.17 10.94
N GLU A 31 -15.73 -23.93 12.05
CA GLU A 31 -16.52 -22.71 12.17
C GLU A 31 -15.58 -21.50 12.01
N PRO A 32 -15.89 -20.54 11.13
CA PRO A 32 -15.06 -19.36 10.95
C PRO A 32 -15.07 -18.56 12.25
N ILE A 33 -13.89 -18.38 12.85
CA ILE A 33 -13.73 -17.41 13.94
C ILE A 33 -14.03 -16.04 13.34
N GLN A 34 -15.14 -15.46 13.77
CA GLN A 34 -15.60 -14.16 13.30
C GLN A 34 -14.97 -13.07 14.18
N ASP A 35 -14.12 -12.23 13.58
CA ASP A 35 -13.44 -11.11 14.23
C ASP A 35 -13.50 -9.90 13.29
N PHE A 36 -14.27 -8.86 13.65
CA PHE A 36 -14.28 -7.63 12.86
C PHE A 36 -13.01 -6.82 13.10
N ARG A 37 -12.28 -6.56 12.00
CA ARG A 37 -11.04 -5.77 12.01
C ARG A 37 -11.21 -4.47 11.25
N LEU A 38 -10.63 -3.41 11.79
CA LEU A 38 -10.74 -2.06 11.26
C LEU A 38 -9.35 -1.45 11.04
N TRP A 39 -9.12 -0.91 9.84
CA TRP A 39 -7.92 -0.14 9.50
C TRP A 39 -8.30 1.31 9.22
N THR A 40 -7.69 2.27 9.93
CA THR A 40 -8.00 3.71 9.76
C THR A 40 -6.74 4.54 9.50
N PRO A 41 -6.10 4.40 8.32
CA PRO A 41 -4.91 5.15 8.01
C PRO A 41 -5.20 6.63 7.76
N VAL A 42 -4.35 7.50 8.31
CA VAL A 42 -4.31 8.94 8.07
C VAL A 42 -2.98 9.27 7.41
N TYR A 43 -3.05 10.01 6.30
CA TYR A 43 -1.88 10.43 5.53
C TYR A 43 -1.85 11.94 5.39
N VAL A 44 -0.70 12.55 5.68
CA VAL A 44 -0.47 13.99 5.54
C VAL A 44 0.73 14.21 4.63
N ASN A 45 0.55 14.96 3.56
CA ASN A 45 1.64 15.46 2.72
C ASN A 45 1.66 16.97 2.84
N PHE A 46 2.85 17.55 3.04
CA PHE A 46 3.00 19.00 3.16
C PHE A 46 4.28 19.48 2.47
N PRO A 47 4.28 20.70 1.91
CA PRO A 47 5.51 21.31 1.41
C PRO A 47 6.42 21.68 2.57
N ILE A 48 7.75 21.54 2.40
CA ILE A 48 8.74 22.04 3.36
C ILE A 48 9.41 23.29 2.78
N SER A 49 10.11 23.13 1.65
CA SER A 49 10.75 24.23 0.94
C SER A 49 11.14 23.81 -0.47
N GLY A 50 10.83 24.62 -1.48
CA GLY A 50 11.14 24.34 -2.88
C GLY A 50 10.70 22.93 -3.32
N PRO A 51 11.60 22.07 -3.84
CA PRO A 51 11.27 20.71 -4.25
C PRO A 51 11.12 19.71 -3.08
N VAL A 52 11.38 20.13 -1.84
CA VAL A 52 11.35 19.26 -0.64
C VAL A 52 9.93 19.17 -0.08
N LYS A 53 9.50 17.95 0.23
CA LYS A 53 8.17 17.60 0.74
C LYS A 53 8.29 16.80 2.03
N GLY A 54 7.32 16.95 2.91
CA GLY A 54 7.14 16.14 4.10
C GLY A 54 5.97 15.18 3.94
N TYR A 55 6.08 14.02 4.57
CA TYR A 55 5.03 13.02 4.66
C TYR A 55 4.95 12.48 6.09
N LEU A 56 3.72 12.36 6.58
CA LEU A 56 3.41 11.69 7.83
C LEU A 56 2.27 10.70 7.58
N GLU A 57 2.39 9.53 8.18
CA GLU A 57 1.34 8.52 8.21
C GLU A 57 1.17 7.98 9.62
N ALA A 58 -0.09 7.85 10.02
CA ALA A 58 -0.49 7.07 11.17
C ALA A 58 -1.52 6.03 10.70
N ASN A 59 -1.23 4.75 10.93
CA ASN A 59 -2.03 3.63 10.45
C ASN A 59 -2.31 2.68 11.62
N PRO A 60 -3.26 3.05 12.51
CA PRO A 60 -3.77 2.15 13.53
C PRO A 60 -4.66 1.07 12.90
N ARG A 61 -4.55 -0.13 13.48
CA ARG A 61 -5.29 -1.32 13.11
C ARG A 61 -5.93 -1.87 14.37
N PHE A 62 -7.23 -2.10 14.31
CA PHE A 62 -8.02 -2.60 15.41
C PHE A 62 -8.50 -4.02 15.13
N SER A 63 -8.54 -4.85 16.17
CA SER A 63 -9.07 -6.21 16.17
C SER A 63 -10.10 -6.37 17.29
N ASP A 64 -10.64 -7.59 17.46
CA ASP A 64 -11.64 -7.93 18.48
C ASP A 64 -12.85 -6.99 18.40
N ASP A 65 -13.49 -7.02 17.24
CA ASP A 65 -14.62 -6.14 16.90
C ASP A 65 -14.32 -4.65 17.03
N ALA A 66 -13.08 -4.28 16.68
CA ALA A 66 -12.50 -2.94 16.78
C ALA A 66 -12.44 -2.37 18.21
N SER A 67 -12.50 -3.22 19.23
CA SER A 67 -12.39 -2.81 20.63
C SER A 67 -10.95 -2.56 21.10
N GLN A 68 -9.96 -3.21 20.45
CA GLN A 68 -8.55 -3.13 20.83
C GLN A 68 -7.66 -2.75 19.64
N ILE A 69 -6.55 -2.06 19.92
CA ILE A 69 -5.51 -1.79 18.91
C ILE A 69 -4.63 -3.03 18.79
N ASP A 70 -4.60 -3.61 17.59
CA ASP A 70 -3.77 -4.76 17.22
C ASP A 70 -2.36 -4.31 16.85
N GLN A 71 -2.27 -3.28 16.01
CA GLN A 71 -1.02 -2.75 15.49
C GLN A 71 -1.13 -1.25 15.24
N LEU A 72 -0.05 -0.51 15.54
CA LEU A 72 0.12 0.88 15.17
C LEU A 72 1.36 1.04 14.30
N LEU A 73 1.18 1.59 13.10
CA LEU A 73 2.27 1.94 12.20
C LEU A 73 2.34 3.46 12.06
N LEU A 74 3.50 4.03 12.39
CA LEU A 74 3.80 5.44 12.21
C LEU A 74 4.94 5.59 11.19
N ARG A 75 4.75 6.45 10.19
CA ARG A 75 5.74 6.67 9.12
C ARG A 75 5.92 8.14 8.77
N PRO A 76 6.92 8.81 9.36
CA PRO A 76 7.46 10.03 8.80
C PRO A 76 8.39 9.76 7.61
N ALA A 77 8.34 10.63 6.60
CA ALA A 77 9.30 10.66 5.51
C ALA A 77 9.55 12.07 4.99
N ILE A 78 10.74 12.28 4.45
CA ILE A 78 11.09 13.46 3.67
C ILE A 78 11.23 13.03 2.22
N GLY A 79 10.65 13.83 1.33
CA GLY A 79 10.66 13.63 -0.11
C GLY A 79 11.36 14.76 -0.84
N TYR A 80 11.92 14.43 -1.99
CA TYR A 80 12.48 15.37 -2.95
C TYR A 80 11.85 15.15 -4.31
N GLN A 81 11.27 16.20 -4.90
CA GLN A 81 10.72 16.17 -6.25
C GLN A 81 11.87 16.31 -7.26
N LEU A 82 12.33 15.18 -7.83
CA LEU A 82 13.41 15.15 -8.80
C LEU A 82 13.01 15.72 -10.17
N THR A 83 11.84 15.33 -10.65
CA THR A 83 11.25 15.80 -11.92
C THR A 83 9.76 16.02 -11.71
N PRO A 84 9.00 16.60 -12.66
CA PRO A 84 7.54 16.71 -12.51
C PRO A 84 6.80 15.38 -12.31
N THR A 85 7.43 14.25 -12.68
CA THR A 85 6.84 12.91 -12.63
C THR A 85 7.50 11.98 -11.61
N ILE A 86 8.74 12.27 -11.16
CA ILE A 86 9.50 11.40 -10.25
C ILE A 86 9.77 12.13 -8.93
N SER A 87 9.50 11.45 -7.82
CA SER A 87 9.91 11.87 -6.48
C SER A 87 10.63 10.74 -5.75
N LEU A 88 11.68 11.09 -5.02
CA LEU A 88 12.37 10.20 -4.10
C LEU A 88 11.95 10.53 -2.67
N TRP A 89 11.93 9.52 -1.82
CA TRP A 89 11.51 9.61 -0.44
C TRP A 89 12.44 8.78 0.41
N GLN A 90 12.85 9.32 1.54
CA GLN A 90 13.54 8.61 2.60
C GLN A 90 12.71 8.77 3.87
N GLY A 91 12.38 7.66 4.51
CA GLY A 91 11.58 7.69 5.72
C GLY A 91 11.98 6.63 6.72
N TYR A 92 11.26 6.71 7.84
CA TYR A 92 11.38 5.81 8.96
C TYR A 92 10.00 5.23 9.26
N ALA A 93 9.92 3.93 9.53
CA ALA A 93 8.72 3.29 10.00
C ALA A 93 8.94 2.75 11.40
N TRP A 94 8.07 3.15 12.31
CA TRP A 94 7.91 2.52 13.60
C TRP A 94 6.63 1.69 13.57
N VAL A 95 6.76 0.41 13.84
CA VAL A 95 5.63 -0.53 13.84
C VAL A 95 5.57 -1.18 15.21
N ALA A 96 4.49 -0.93 15.95
CA ALA A 96 4.20 -1.59 17.22
C ALA A 96 3.06 -2.58 17.03
N ASN A 97 3.29 -3.84 17.35
CA ASN A 97 2.21 -4.82 17.53
C ASN A 97 1.94 -4.93 19.02
N TYR A 98 0.66 -4.85 19.40
CA TYR A 98 0.25 -4.96 20.80
C TYR A 98 -0.25 -6.37 21.14
N GLN A 99 -0.66 -7.15 20.12
CA GLN A 99 -1.18 -8.50 20.28
C GLN A 99 -0.38 -9.53 19.47
N PRO A 100 -0.28 -10.79 19.94
CA PRO A 100 -0.61 -11.25 21.31
C PRO A 100 0.43 -10.81 22.35
N ASN A 101 1.62 -10.42 21.92
CA ASN A 101 2.68 -9.87 22.75
C ASN A 101 3.13 -8.53 22.17
N TYR A 102 3.54 -7.62 23.05
CA TYR A 102 4.10 -6.35 22.60
C TYR A 102 5.43 -6.58 21.87
N THR A 103 5.47 -6.18 20.60
CA THR A 103 6.70 -6.16 19.80
C THR A 103 6.79 -4.83 19.08
N GLN A 104 8.01 -4.33 18.92
CA GLN A 104 8.27 -3.13 18.14
C GLN A 104 9.32 -3.40 17.08
N GLU A 105 9.13 -2.79 15.92
CA GLU A 105 10.05 -2.89 14.81
C GLU A 105 10.35 -1.50 14.25
N HIS A 106 11.63 -1.29 13.95
CA HIS A 106 12.16 -0.05 13.40
C HIS A 106 12.69 -0.33 11.99
N ARG A 107 12.24 0.45 11.01
CA ARG A 107 12.57 0.21 9.61
C ARG A 107 12.97 1.51 8.94
N ILE A 108 14.07 1.48 8.22
CA ILE A 108 14.46 2.58 7.34
C ILE A 108 13.97 2.21 5.95
N PHE A 109 13.34 3.17 5.24
CA PHE A 109 12.90 2.90 3.88
C PHE A 109 13.24 4.02 2.91
N GLN A 110 13.69 3.63 1.72
CA GLN A 110 13.75 4.49 0.54
C GLN A 110 12.61 4.17 -0.40
N GLN A 111 12.01 5.19 -0.99
CA GLN A 111 10.90 5.02 -1.91
C GLN A 111 11.03 5.94 -3.11
N LEU A 112 10.85 5.37 -4.31
CA LEU A 112 10.71 6.09 -5.56
C LEU A 112 9.25 6.05 -5.96
N ILE A 113 8.66 7.22 -6.21
CA ILE A 113 7.32 7.34 -6.81
C ILE A 113 7.48 7.94 -8.20
N TYR A 114 6.97 7.21 -9.19
CA TYR A 114 6.72 7.70 -10.54
C TYR A 114 5.22 7.90 -10.73
N ASN A 115 4.80 9.12 -11.05
CA ASN A 115 3.41 9.43 -11.35
C ASN A 115 3.36 10.28 -12.62
N ASN A 116 2.75 9.75 -13.67
CA ASN A 116 2.61 10.45 -14.94
C ASN A 116 1.23 10.25 -15.55
N LYS A 117 0.64 11.33 -16.06
CA LYS A 117 -0.65 11.32 -16.73
C LYS A 117 -0.41 11.35 -18.24
N PHE A 118 -0.75 10.27 -18.92
CA PHE A 118 -0.79 10.20 -20.37
C PHE A 118 -2.18 10.62 -20.88
N SER A 119 -2.32 10.79 -22.19
CA SER A 119 -3.58 11.25 -22.81
C SER A 119 -4.78 10.35 -22.52
N THR A 120 -4.55 9.05 -22.32
CA THR A 120 -5.62 8.04 -22.16
C THR A 120 -5.60 7.31 -20.81
N PHE A 121 -4.49 7.38 -20.06
CA PHE A 121 -4.36 6.68 -18.78
C PHE A 121 -3.36 7.40 -17.88
N THR A 122 -3.42 7.10 -16.58
CA THR A 122 -2.42 7.56 -15.61
C THR A 122 -1.60 6.37 -15.17
N LEU A 123 -0.27 6.50 -15.20
CA LEU A 123 0.63 5.50 -14.66
C LEU A 123 1.16 6.00 -13.32
N PHE A 124 0.83 5.24 -12.27
CA PHE A 124 1.38 5.42 -10.94
C PHE A 124 2.18 4.19 -10.57
N SER A 125 3.45 4.38 -10.23
CA SER A 125 4.34 3.34 -9.73
C SER A 125 5.02 3.81 -8.47
N ARG A 126 5.13 2.91 -7.49
CA ARG A 126 5.82 3.13 -6.23
C ARG A 126 6.71 1.92 -5.98
N SER A 127 8.01 2.16 -5.96
CA SER A 127 9.00 1.17 -5.57
C SER A 127 9.57 1.56 -4.21
N ARG A 128 9.67 0.62 -3.28
CA ARG A 128 10.22 0.85 -1.95
C ARG A 128 11.26 -0.20 -1.63
N LEU A 129 12.40 0.24 -1.12
CA LEU A 129 13.38 -0.58 -0.42
C LEU A 129 13.19 -0.33 1.07
N GLU A 130 13.04 -1.40 1.85
CA GLU A 130 12.82 -1.34 3.30
C GLU A 130 13.85 -2.24 3.96
N GLU A 131 14.69 -1.63 4.79
CA GLU A 131 15.66 -2.35 5.60
C GLU A 131 15.04 -2.67 6.95
N ARG A 132 15.03 -3.96 7.29
CA ARG A 132 14.34 -4.51 8.45
C ARG A 132 15.34 -5.23 9.32
N TRP A 133 15.48 -4.77 10.55
CA TRP A 133 16.28 -5.43 11.57
C TRP A 133 15.39 -6.39 12.33
N ILE A 134 15.32 -7.62 11.85
CA ILE A 134 14.52 -8.68 12.47
C ILE A 134 15.38 -9.26 13.61
N GLN A 135 14.86 -9.21 14.83
CA GLN A 135 15.40 -9.88 16.02
C GLN A 135 14.57 -11.13 16.34
#